data_AF-F9Q446-F1
#
_entry.id   AF-F9Q446-F1
#
_cell.length_a   1.000
_cell.length_b   1.000
_cell.length_c   1.000
_cell.angle_alpha   90.00
_cell.angle_beta   90.00
_cell.angle_gamma   90.00
#
_symmetry.space_group_name_H-M   'P 1'
#
loop_
_entity.id
_entity.type
_entity.pdbx_description
1 polymer ?
#
loop_
_entity_poly.entity_id
_entity_poly.type
_entity_poly.pdbx_seq_one_letter_code
_entity_poly.pdbx_strand_id
1 'polypeptide(L)' 'MTQIHAQVEGDTYFPEEFDLSRFETVASKSYTRDEKNDYDFTIEYRDRKEV' A
#
# COMPACT_ATOMS: atom_id res chain seq x y z
N MET A 1 -3.06 2.46 -2.98
CA MET A 1 -2.85 1.73 -1.72
C MET A 1 -1.67 2.36 -1.00
N THR A 2 -1.81 2.69 0.28
CA THR A 2 -0.67 3.13 1.11
C THR A 2 -0.20 1.94 1.92
N GLN A 3 1.03 1.50 1.68
CA GLN A 3 1.67 0.45 2.46
C GLN A 3 2.56 1.10 3.51
N ILE A 4 2.17 0.98 4.78
CA ILE A 4 2.99 1.45 5.91
C ILE A 4 3.91 0.28 6.29
N HIS A 5 5.22 0.50 6.31
CA HIS A 5 6.22 -0.54 6.59
C HIS A 5 6.40 -0.76 8.10
N ALA A 6 5.30 -1.13 8.78
CA ALA A 6 5.26 -1.35 10.21
C ALA A 6 4.48 -2.63 10.54
N GLN A 7 4.78 -3.22 11.69
CA GLN A 7 3.97 -4.28 12.29
C GLN A 7 3.23 -3.70 13.49
N VAL A 8 1.90 -3.74 13.45
CA VAL A 8 1.02 -3.16 14.47
C VAL A 8 -0.09 -4.14 14.83
N GLU A 9 -0.60 -4.04 16.06
CA GLU A 9 -1.83 -4.73 16.45
C GLU A 9 -3.02 -4.05 15.78
N GLY A 10 -3.98 -4.85 15.29
CA GLY A 10 -5.18 -4.36 14.64
C GLY A 10 -6.36 -5.28 14.91
N ASP A 11 -7.56 -4.72 14.86
CA ASP A 11 -8.83 -5.45 15.00
C ASP A 11 -9.58 -5.61 13.67
N THR A 12 -9.11 -4.92 12.63
CA THR A 12 -9.71 -4.83 11.30
C THR A 12 -8.62 -4.89 10.24
N TYR A 13 -8.85 -5.65 9.16
CA TYR A 13 -7.84 -5.94 8.14
C TYR A 13 -8.37 -5.68 6.72
N PHE A 14 -7.44 -5.39 5.80
CA PHE A 14 -7.75 -5.39 4.38
C PHE A 14 -8.03 -6.84 3.91
N PRO A 15 -9.09 -7.10 3.12
CA PRO A 15 -9.49 -8.46 2.77
C PRO A 15 -8.42 -9.22 1.98
N GLU A 16 -8.19 -10.49 2.34
CA GLU A 16 -7.22 -11.35 1.64
C GLU A 16 -7.71 -11.78 0.26
N GLU A 17 -9.02 -11.83 0.06
CA GLU A 17 -9.66 -12.20 -1.21
C GLU A 17 -9.60 -11.10 -2.29
N PHE A 18 -9.05 -9.93 -1.97
CA PHE A 18 -8.89 -8.87 -2.96
C PHE A 18 -7.85 -9.28 -4.00
N ASP A 19 -8.32 -9.65 -5.19
CA ASP A 19 -7.47 -10.11 -6.29
C ASP A 19 -6.65 -8.97 -6.91
N LEU A 20 -5.45 -8.75 -6.36
CA LEU A 20 -4.48 -7.79 -6.85
C LEU A 20 -3.92 -8.13 -8.24
N SER A 21 -4.04 -9.38 -8.71
CA SER A 21 -3.52 -9.79 -10.02
C SER A 21 -4.25 -9.09 -11.18
N ARG A 22 -5.48 -8.62 -10.94
CA ARG A 22 -6.32 -7.85 -11.87
C ARG A 22 -5.90 -6.40 -12.05
N PHE A 23 -4.93 -5.94 -11.27
CA PHE A 23 -4.44 -4.58 -11.29
C PHE A 23 -2.96 -4.55 -11.67
N GLU A 24 -2.53 -3.43 -12.24
CA GLU A 24 -1.13 -3.12 -12.48
C GLU A 24 -0.75 -1.85 -11.73
N THR A 25 0.49 -1.79 -11.22
CA THR A 25 1.01 -0.59 -10.56
C THR A 25 1.48 0.39 -11.62
N VAL A 26 0.79 1.51 -11.76
CA VAL A 26 1.10 2.56 -12.74
C VAL A 26 2.05 3.61 -12.18
N ALA A 27 2.08 3.79 -10.87
CA ALA A 27 3.08 4.61 -10.19
C ALA A 27 3.31 4.13 -8.77
N SER A 28 4.53 4.34 -8.27
CA SER A 28 4.91 4.06 -6.88
C SER A 28 5.82 5.16 -6.37
N LYS A 29 5.55 5.62 -5.15
CA LYS A 29 6.37 6.63 -4.49
C LYS A 29 6.61 6.25 -3.04
N SER A 30 7.88 6.13 -2.69
CA SER A 30 8.34 5.80 -1.34
C SER A 30 8.73 7.05 -0.57
N TYR A 31 8.45 7.02 0.73
CA TYR A 31 8.74 8.08 1.68
C TYR A 31 9.47 7.47 2.87
N THR A 32 10.61 8.06 3.21
CA THR A 32 11.34 7.75 4.43
C THR A 32 10.72 8.50 5.59
N ARG A 33 10.61 7.84 6.74
CA ARG A 33 10.15 8.42 7.99
C ARG A 33 10.92 9.69 8.36
N ASP A 34 10.24 10.58 9.07
CA ASP A 34 10.78 11.85 9.55
C ASP A 34 10.15 12.23 10.90
N GLU A 35 10.41 13.45 11.38
CA GLU A 35 9.90 13.94 12.68
C GLU A 35 8.37 13.94 12.79
N LYS A 36 7.64 13.90 11.67
CA LYS A 36 6.18 13.95 11.63
C LYS A 36 5.54 12.63 11.21
N ASN A 37 6.33 11.66 10.74
CA ASN A 37 5.88 10.37 10.25
C ASN A 37 6.79 9.27 10.79
N ASP A 38 6.31 8.47 11.73
CA ASP A 38 7.13 7.50 12.48
C ASP A 38 7.66 6.31 11.66
N TYR A 39 7.04 6.05 10.50
CA TYR A 39 7.29 4.87 9.69
C TYR A 39 7.52 5.22 8.23
N ASP A 40 8.39 4.43 7.58
CA ASP A 40 8.49 4.46 6.13
C ASP A 40 7.18 3.98 5.52
N PHE A 41 6.79 4.56 4.39
CA PHE A 41 5.62 4.12 3.66
C PHE A 41 5.77 4.30 2.16
N THR A 42 5.03 3.50 1.41
CA THR A 42 4.94 3.57 -0.04
C THR A 42 3.50 3.80 -0.48
N ILE A 43 3.29 4.79 -1.35
CA ILE A 43 2.02 5.01 -2.01
C ILE A 43 2.08 4.38 -3.40
N GLU A 44 1.22 3.41 -3.64
CA GLU A 44 1.05 2.76 -4.94
C GLU A 44 -0.25 3.19 -5.60
N TYR A 45 -0.13 3.68 -6.83
CA TYR A 45 -1.23 3.95 -7.74
C TYR A 45 -1.38 2.74 -8.65
N ARG A 46 -2.59 2.17 -8.69
CA ARG A 46 -2.87 0.96 -9.43
C ARG A 46 -4.12 1.15 -10.28
N ASP A 47 -4.02 0.79 -11.55
CA ASP A 47 -5.14 0.77 -12.48
C ASP A 47 -5.53 -0.69 -12.74
N ARG A 48 -6.81 -0.89 -13.10
CA ARG A 48 -7.28 -2.22 -13.48
C ARG A 48 -6.71 -2.54 -14.85
N LYS A 49 -6.10 -3.72 -15.02
CA LYS A 49 -5.61 -4.19 -16.31
C LYS A 49 -6.76 -4.25 -17.31
N GLU A 50 -6.53 -3.73 -18.51
CA GLU A 50 -7.42 -4.00 -19.65
C GLU A 50 -7.32 -5.49 -20.02
N VAL A 51 -8.46 -6.12 -20.27
CA VAL A 51 -8.60 -7.57 -20.56
C VAL A 51 -8.49 -7.81 -22.06
#